data_AF-A0AAT9TQF6-F1
#
_entry.id   AF-A0AAT9TQF6-F1
#
_cell.length_a   1.000
_cell.length_b   1.000
_cell.length_c   1.000
_cell.angle_alpha   90.00
_cell.angle_beta   90.00
_cell.angle_gamma   90.00
#
_symmetry.space_group_name_H-M   'P 1'
#
loop_
_entity.id
_entity.type
_entity.pdbx_description
1 polymer ?
#
loop_
_entity_poly.entity_id
_entity_poly.type
_entity_poly.pdbx_seq_one_letter_code
_entity_poly.pdbx_strand_id
1 'polypeptide(L)'
;MTVSPGGTATTTLTVRNDGDIVEAYTLEVVGDCAAWSAVEPARVSLYPGTSETVALTFAPPRSHEVRAGDTPLAVRVLPAERPESVVVPEGTVTVEPFHELRTELEPRRRRGWLGARFAAAVQNKGNTPVDVTLAGKQAGEDLRLTFTPDKKRLEPGESAEVRLKVRARKLIWFGEPVSWPFEVRATEGAEGEAEVEQPGGPEPLPGEFAQIPVLPKWLLIVLAALLALLLAWFALVRPAVKSTAEQAATKAAQKETQRGKEQGSTPPGGAENPAGGQGEGAGPDGTGPGTGGSGPAGSGGGGGTGGNGGGGGGGAQHSKTIDVKTPAGSSREGVYKVPAGKVFGVTDIVVANFQGDEGIVTISFGENKITTIALETFRNQDYHWVTPIQVPENATVTASVTCAKPGTPATGTQASGCHQVLNVSGELSDLAR
;
A
#
# COMPACT_ATOMS: atom_id res chain seq x y z
N MET A 1 34.91 -31.76 11.57
CA MET A 1 34.00 -32.55 10.71
C MET A 1 33.13 -31.58 9.94
N THR A 2 32.75 -31.85 8.69
CA THR A 2 31.96 -30.91 7.88
C THR A 2 30.59 -31.48 7.55
N VAL A 3 29.55 -30.64 7.57
CA VAL A 3 28.17 -31.03 7.24
C VAL A 3 27.45 -29.93 6.47
N SER A 4 26.79 -30.31 5.39
CA SER A 4 25.96 -29.41 4.58
C SER A 4 24.58 -29.23 5.23
N PRO A 5 24.03 -28.00 5.29
CA PRO A 5 22.66 -27.76 5.72
C PRO A 5 21.62 -28.52 4.87
N GLY A 6 20.73 -29.26 5.54
CA GLY A 6 19.79 -30.19 4.94
C GLY A 6 20.36 -31.57 4.61
N GLY A 7 21.68 -31.76 4.79
CA GLY A 7 22.36 -33.03 4.66
C GLY A 7 22.48 -33.77 5.99
N THR A 8 23.24 -34.86 5.97
CA THR A 8 23.56 -35.64 7.17
C THR A 8 25.01 -36.07 7.13
N ALA A 9 25.69 -36.02 8.27
CA ALA A 9 27.05 -36.48 8.42
C ALA A 9 27.19 -37.26 9.74
N THR A 10 28.05 -38.29 9.74
CA THR A 10 28.24 -39.17 10.91
C THR A 10 29.70 -39.23 11.33
N THR A 11 29.96 -39.25 12.64
CA THR A 11 31.26 -39.57 13.24
C THR A 11 31.07 -40.56 14.38
N THR A 12 32.16 -40.99 15.01
CA THR A 12 32.10 -41.98 16.08
C THR A 12 32.80 -41.48 17.33
N LEU A 13 32.26 -41.85 18.49
CA LEU A 13 32.86 -41.61 19.80
C LEU A 13 33.10 -42.96 20.49
N THR A 14 34.33 -43.19 20.96
CA THR A 14 34.67 -44.42 21.70
C THR A 14 34.64 -44.12 23.20
N VAL A 15 33.82 -44.85 23.93
CA VAL A 15 33.74 -44.80 25.40
C VAL A 15 34.47 -46.01 25.97
N ARG A 16 35.35 -45.80 26.95
CA ARG A 16 36.08 -46.86 27.64
C ARG A 16 35.81 -46.80 29.14
N ASN A 17 35.52 -47.95 29.74
CA ASN A 17 35.39 -48.07 31.19
C ASN A 17 36.75 -48.39 31.83
N ASP A 18 37.39 -47.39 32.41
CA ASP A 18 38.66 -47.54 33.15
C ASP A 18 38.45 -47.83 34.66
N GLY A 19 37.20 -48.04 35.09
CA GLY A 19 36.86 -48.45 36.45
C GLY A 19 37.06 -49.94 36.71
N ASP A 20 36.84 -50.34 37.96
CA ASP A 20 36.92 -51.70 38.47
C ASP A 20 35.55 -52.41 38.59
N ILE A 21 34.45 -51.67 38.38
CA ILE A 21 33.08 -52.18 38.36
C ILE A 21 32.41 -52.01 36.98
N VAL A 22 31.32 -52.76 36.76
CA VAL A 22 30.45 -52.55 35.61
C VAL A 22 29.74 -51.21 35.76
N GLU A 23 29.74 -50.41 34.70
CA GLU A 23 29.23 -49.05 34.71
C GLU A 23 28.36 -48.83 33.46
N ALA A 24 27.22 -48.16 33.65
CA ALA A 24 26.41 -47.68 32.53
C ALA A 24 26.72 -46.20 32.28
N TYR A 25 26.95 -45.84 31.02
CA TYR A 25 27.22 -44.48 30.58
C TYR A 25 26.06 -43.97 29.74
N THR A 26 25.46 -42.86 30.14
CA THR A 26 24.50 -42.11 29.33
C THR A 26 25.24 -41.01 28.56
N LEU A 27 25.03 -40.97 27.24
CA LEU A 27 25.63 -39.99 26.35
C LEU A 27 24.57 -38.99 25.89
N GLU A 28 24.93 -37.72 25.91
CA GLU A 28 24.06 -36.62 25.49
C GLU A 28 24.89 -35.57 24.76
N VAL A 29 24.48 -35.17 23.55
CA VAL A 29 25.11 -34.03 22.88
C VAL A 29 24.57 -32.75 23.50
N VAL A 30 25.46 -31.85 23.89
CA VAL A 30 25.15 -30.58 24.56
C VAL A 30 25.76 -29.41 23.80
N GLY A 31 25.20 -28.22 24.00
CA GLY A 31 25.62 -26.99 23.30
C GLY A 31 24.91 -26.80 21.96
N ASP A 32 25.51 -25.99 21.08
CA ASP A 32 24.88 -25.47 19.86
C ASP A 32 24.57 -26.56 18.82
N CYS A 33 25.25 -27.71 18.91
CA CYS A 33 25.00 -28.86 18.05
C CYS A 33 23.80 -29.71 18.49
N ALA A 34 23.35 -29.60 19.74
CA ALA A 34 22.40 -30.55 20.34
C ALA A 34 21.05 -30.60 19.60
N ALA A 35 20.57 -29.46 19.10
CA ALA A 35 19.27 -29.36 18.44
C ALA A 35 19.17 -30.14 17.11
N TRP A 36 20.30 -30.48 16.51
CA TRP A 36 20.38 -31.14 15.20
C TRP A 36 21.35 -32.33 15.20
N SER A 37 21.65 -32.89 16.36
CA SER A 37 22.51 -34.06 16.50
C SER A 37 21.87 -35.16 17.33
N ALA A 38 22.31 -36.39 17.10
CA ALA A 38 21.88 -37.57 17.82
C ALA A 38 23.08 -38.46 18.12
N VAL A 39 23.00 -39.18 19.25
CA VAL A 39 23.99 -40.18 19.65
C VAL A 39 23.31 -41.53 19.79
N GLU A 40 23.82 -42.55 19.11
CA GLU A 40 23.26 -43.89 19.10
C GLU A 40 24.34 -44.97 19.27
N PRO A 41 24.23 -45.86 20.26
CA PRO A 41 23.25 -45.84 21.36
C PRO A 41 23.50 -44.69 22.35
N ALA A 42 22.42 -44.09 22.88
CA ALA A 42 22.50 -43.03 23.89
C ALA A 42 22.86 -43.55 25.30
N ARG A 43 22.87 -44.88 25.49
CA ARG A 43 23.29 -45.52 26.73
C ARG A 43 24.03 -46.82 26.43
N VAL A 44 25.21 -46.98 27.01
CA VAL A 44 26.06 -48.17 26.89
C VAL A 44 26.38 -48.72 28.27
N SER A 45 26.48 -50.05 28.40
CA SER A 45 26.87 -50.71 29.65
C SER A 45 28.17 -51.47 29.44
N LEU A 46 29.21 -51.06 30.14
CA LEU A 46 30.58 -51.53 29.89
C LEU A 46 31.15 -52.24 31.11
N TYR A 47 31.75 -53.41 30.88
CA TYR A 47 32.57 -54.08 31.88
C TYR A 47 33.90 -53.35 32.08
N PRO A 48 34.56 -53.54 33.24
CA PRO A 48 35.92 -53.04 33.48
C PRO A 48 36.87 -53.35 32.32
N GLY A 49 37.59 -52.33 31.84
CA GLY A 49 38.58 -52.44 30.77
C GLY A 49 38.02 -52.57 29.35
N THR A 50 36.69 -52.58 29.17
CA THR A 50 36.05 -52.69 27.84
C THR A 50 35.75 -51.33 27.23
N SER A 51 35.56 -51.29 25.92
CA SER A 51 35.18 -50.09 25.18
C SER A 51 34.06 -50.38 24.19
N GLU A 52 33.24 -49.39 23.94
CA GLU A 52 32.20 -49.42 22.92
C GLU A 52 32.24 -48.13 22.11
N THR A 53 31.93 -48.24 20.82
CA THR A 53 31.91 -47.12 19.89
C THR A 53 30.47 -46.77 19.59
N VAL A 54 30.09 -45.53 19.85
CA VAL A 54 28.78 -44.98 19.51
C VAL A 54 28.87 -44.12 18.26
N ALA A 55 27.77 -44.07 17.50
CA ALA A 55 27.64 -43.19 16.34
C ALA A 55 27.07 -41.83 16.78
N LEU A 56 27.67 -40.76 16.26
CA LEU A 56 27.20 -39.39 16.37
C LEU A 56 26.72 -38.94 14.99
N THR A 57 25.43 -38.65 14.85
CA THR A 57 24.83 -38.20 13.60
C THR A 57 24.45 -36.73 13.70
N PHE A 58 24.77 -35.96 12.67
CA PHE A 58 24.51 -34.53 12.56
C PHE A 58 23.63 -34.27 11.33
N ALA A 59 22.51 -33.59 11.53
CA ALA A 59 21.55 -33.25 10.49
C ALA A 59 21.05 -31.82 10.67
N PRO A 60 21.90 -30.80 10.46
CA PRO A 60 21.49 -29.40 10.56
C PRO A 60 20.38 -29.12 9.53
N PRO A 61 19.22 -28.56 9.94
CA PRO A 61 18.19 -28.18 9.00
C PRO A 61 18.72 -27.15 7.99
N ARG A 62 18.17 -27.17 6.77
CA ARG A 62 18.45 -26.13 5.77
C ARG A 62 17.69 -24.85 6.14
N SER A 63 18.21 -24.12 7.12
CA SER A 63 17.60 -22.93 7.71
C SER A 63 18.67 -21.90 8.09
N HIS A 64 18.32 -20.62 7.98
CA HIS A 64 19.15 -19.49 8.41
C HIS A 64 19.43 -19.46 9.91
N GLU A 65 18.69 -20.23 10.70
CA GLU A 65 18.89 -20.39 12.15
C GLU A 65 20.21 -21.10 12.48
N VAL A 66 20.67 -22.02 11.62
CA VAL A 66 21.95 -22.71 11.79
C VAL A 66 23.02 -21.98 10.98
N ARG A 67 23.77 -21.10 11.64
CA ARG A 67 24.84 -20.30 11.03
C ARG A 67 25.93 -21.18 10.41
N ALA A 68 26.50 -20.70 9.31
CA ALA A 68 27.66 -21.35 8.70
C ALA A 68 28.92 -21.11 9.56
N GLY A 69 29.87 -22.03 9.45
CA GLY A 69 31.15 -21.98 10.14
C GLY A 69 31.28 -23.00 11.27
N ASP A 70 32.26 -22.77 12.13
CA ASP A 70 32.63 -23.71 13.18
C ASP A 70 31.65 -23.63 14.36
N THR A 71 30.94 -24.73 14.60
CA THR A 71 30.05 -24.90 15.74
C THR A 71 30.67 -25.85 16.76
N PRO A 72 30.76 -25.44 18.05
CA PRO A 72 31.33 -26.29 19.08
C PRO A 72 30.43 -27.50 19.36
N LEU A 73 31.05 -28.67 19.37
CA LEU A 73 30.46 -29.95 19.76
C LEU A 73 30.93 -30.31 21.16
N ALA A 74 30.00 -30.64 22.04
CA ALA A 74 30.30 -31.23 23.33
C ALA A 74 29.40 -32.45 23.55
N VAL A 75 29.99 -33.57 23.97
CA VAL A 75 29.23 -34.79 24.29
C VAL A 75 29.38 -35.06 25.77
N ARG A 76 28.32 -34.92 26.54
CA ARG A 76 28.35 -35.22 27.97
C ARG A 76 28.20 -36.73 28.17
N VAL A 77 29.21 -37.34 28.79
CA VAL A 77 29.24 -38.76 29.15
C VAL A 77 29.02 -38.87 30.65
N LEU A 78 27.84 -39.35 31.06
CA LEU A 78 27.41 -39.47 32.46
C LEU A 78 27.48 -40.92 32.93
N PRO A 79 28.38 -41.27 33.86
CA PRO A 79 28.36 -42.55 34.55
C PRO A 79 27.15 -42.64 35.50
N ALA A 80 26.52 -43.81 35.58
CA ALA A 80 25.34 -44.03 36.41
C ALA A 80 25.64 -44.27 37.89
N GLU A 81 26.71 -45.01 38.20
CA GLU A 81 27.12 -45.36 39.57
C GLU A 81 28.01 -44.27 40.19
N ARG A 82 28.76 -43.52 39.37
CA ARG A 82 29.63 -42.39 39.79
C ARG A 82 29.33 -41.08 39.06
N PRO A 83 28.21 -40.40 39.38
CA PRO A 83 27.80 -39.16 38.70
C PRO A 83 28.79 -38.00 38.84
N GLU A 84 29.72 -38.05 39.79
CA GLU A 84 30.80 -37.07 39.96
C GLU A 84 31.93 -37.23 38.93
N SER A 85 32.00 -38.36 38.23
CA SER A 85 33.06 -38.69 37.26
C SER A 85 32.67 -38.35 35.80
N VAL A 86 31.84 -37.32 35.59
CA VAL A 86 31.38 -36.89 34.26
C VAL A 86 32.55 -36.37 33.42
N VAL A 87 32.57 -36.75 32.14
CA VAL A 87 33.53 -36.25 31.15
C VAL A 87 32.77 -35.65 29.97
N VAL A 88 33.32 -34.58 29.40
CA VAL A 88 32.74 -33.90 28.22
C VAL A 88 33.81 -33.80 27.13
N PRO A 89 33.91 -34.78 26.22
CA PRO A 89 34.74 -34.63 25.02
C PRO A 89 34.21 -33.49 24.15
N GLU A 90 35.12 -32.63 23.71
CA GLU A 90 34.84 -31.47 22.87
C GLU A 90 35.37 -31.68 21.44
N GLY A 91 34.72 -31.05 20.48
CA GLY A 91 35.14 -31.05 19.08
C GLY A 91 34.48 -29.91 18.30
N THR A 92 34.68 -29.90 16.98
CA THR A 92 34.14 -28.86 16.10
C THR A 92 33.43 -29.48 14.90
N VAL A 93 32.20 -29.03 14.67
CA VAL A 93 31.42 -29.33 13.47
C VAL A 93 31.36 -28.06 12.62
N THR A 94 31.96 -28.11 11.43
CA THR A 94 31.94 -27.04 10.45
C THR A 94 30.68 -27.17 9.59
N VAL A 95 29.76 -26.23 9.75
CA VAL A 95 28.53 -26.15 8.95
C VAL A 95 28.84 -25.39 7.66
N GLU A 96 28.55 -26.00 6.51
CA GLU A 96 28.81 -25.35 5.23
C GLU A 96 27.89 -24.15 4.98
N PRO A 97 28.37 -23.14 4.24
CA PRO A 97 27.55 -22.02 3.83
C PRO A 97 26.50 -22.45 2.81
N PHE A 98 25.29 -21.92 2.94
CA PHE A 98 24.29 -21.95 1.88
C PHE A 98 23.68 -20.56 1.69
N HIS A 99 23.46 -20.23 0.42
CA HIS A 99 22.96 -18.94 -0.02
C HIS A 99 21.53 -19.12 -0.53
N GLU A 100 20.63 -18.28 -0.06
CA GLU A 100 19.26 -18.22 -0.56
C GLU A 100 18.74 -16.79 -0.34
N LEU A 101 18.50 -16.06 -1.43
CA LEU A 101 17.96 -14.71 -1.38
C LEU A 101 16.54 -14.71 -1.93
N ARG A 102 15.62 -14.14 -1.15
CA ARG A 102 14.25 -13.89 -1.60
C ARG A 102 14.09 -12.40 -1.86
N THR A 103 13.56 -12.06 -3.04
CA THR A 103 13.38 -10.67 -3.44
C THR A 103 11.95 -10.44 -3.93
N GLU A 104 11.42 -9.26 -3.67
CA GLU A 104 10.08 -8.86 -4.08
C GLU A 104 10.01 -7.36 -4.38
N LEU A 105 9.22 -6.98 -5.39
CA LEU A 105 9.04 -5.59 -5.79
C LEU A 105 7.59 -5.16 -5.56
N GLU A 106 7.41 -4.16 -4.71
CA GLU A 106 6.10 -3.65 -4.33
C GLU A 106 5.94 -2.14 -4.58
N PRO A 107 4.81 -1.73 -5.16
CA PRO A 107 3.92 -2.54 -6.00
C PRO A 107 4.55 -2.78 -7.37
N ARG A 108 4.13 -3.83 -8.10
CA ARG A 108 4.69 -4.13 -9.43
C ARG A 108 4.37 -3.07 -10.50
N ARG A 109 3.30 -2.29 -10.32
CA ARG A 109 2.89 -1.22 -11.24
C ARG A 109 2.50 0.05 -10.49
N ARG A 110 3.02 1.21 -10.93
CA ARG A 110 2.57 2.54 -10.45
C ARG A 110 2.32 3.48 -11.61
N ARG A 111 1.37 4.39 -11.39
CA ARG A 111 1.08 5.51 -12.30
C ARG A 111 1.67 6.81 -11.75
N GLY A 112 2.16 7.67 -12.63
CA GLY A 112 2.67 8.99 -12.23
C GLY A 112 2.97 9.88 -13.43
N TRP A 113 3.04 11.19 -13.22
CA TRP A 113 3.28 12.16 -14.29
C TRP A 113 4.75 12.23 -14.72
N LEU A 114 5.66 12.20 -13.74
CA LEU A 114 7.11 12.24 -13.97
C LEU A 114 7.87 11.12 -13.25
N GLY A 115 7.30 10.55 -12.19
CA GLY A 115 7.94 9.45 -11.48
C GLY A 115 7.04 8.80 -10.47
N ALA A 116 7.50 7.68 -9.94
CA ALA A 116 6.85 6.89 -8.92
C ALA A 116 7.89 6.33 -7.93
N ARG A 117 7.38 5.90 -6.77
CA ARG A 117 8.17 5.22 -5.74
C ARG A 117 7.70 3.77 -5.65
N PHE A 118 8.68 2.92 -5.49
CA PHE A 118 8.60 1.49 -5.35
C PHE A 118 9.46 1.08 -4.15
N ALA A 119 9.23 -0.11 -3.65
CA ALA A 119 9.96 -0.75 -2.58
C ALA A 119 10.44 -2.11 -3.08
N ALA A 120 11.74 -2.36 -3.00
CA ALA A 120 12.31 -3.67 -3.23
C ALA A 120 12.59 -4.30 -1.87
N ALA A 121 11.81 -5.32 -1.50
CA ALA A 121 12.06 -6.11 -0.30
C ALA A 121 13.08 -7.20 -0.64
N VAL A 122 14.11 -7.34 0.19
CA VAL A 122 15.14 -8.36 0.07
C VAL A 122 15.28 -9.06 1.42
N GLN A 123 15.26 -10.38 1.40
CA GLN A 123 15.44 -11.22 2.59
C GLN A 123 16.55 -12.25 2.36
N ASN A 124 17.44 -12.35 3.34
CA ASN A 124 18.44 -13.40 3.41
C ASN A 124 17.84 -14.64 4.08
N LYS A 125 17.60 -15.71 3.30
CA LYS A 125 17.21 -17.04 3.77
C LYS A 125 18.39 -18.00 3.92
N GLY A 126 19.58 -17.60 3.51
CA GLY A 126 20.84 -18.30 3.72
C GLY A 126 21.31 -18.25 5.18
N ASN A 127 22.35 -19.03 5.50
CA ASN A 127 22.96 -19.05 6.83
C ASN A 127 24.26 -18.23 6.96
N THR A 128 24.65 -17.51 5.90
CA THR A 128 25.78 -16.58 5.88
C THR A 128 25.30 -15.13 5.73
N PRO A 129 26.01 -14.14 6.33
CA PRO A 129 25.79 -12.75 6.00
C PRO A 129 26.05 -12.48 4.52
N VAL A 130 25.23 -11.64 3.90
CA VAL A 130 25.32 -11.32 2.46
C VAL A 130 25.23 -9.81 2.23
N ASP A 131 26.11 -9.29 1.39
CA ASP A 131 26.10 -7.91 0.95
C ASP A 131 25.34 -7.82 -0.38
N VAL A 132 24.14 -7.26 -0.34
CA VAL A 132 23.28 -7.15 -1.52
C VAL A 132 23.43 -5.79 -2.18
N THR A 133 23.65 -5.78 -3.49
CA THR A 133 23.59 -4.58 -4.33
C THR A 133 22.34 -4.64 -5.21
N LEU A 134 21.53 -3.59 -5.20
CA LEU A 134 20.36 -3.48 -6.06
C LEU A 134 20.65 -2.62 -7.27
N ALA A 135 20.38 -3.18 -8.45
CA ALA A 135 20.49 -2.50 -9.73
C ALA A 135 19.18 -2.58 -10.50
N GLY A 136 18.91 -1.55 -11.30
CA GLY A 136 17.73 -1.49 -12.15
C GLY A 136 18.14 -1.40 -13.60
N LYS A 137 17.48 -2.15 -14.47
CA LYS A 137 17.69 -2.13 -15.92
C LYS A 137 16.40 -1.74 -16.62
N GLN A 138 16.50 -0.89 -17.64
CA GLN A 138 15.40 -0.62 -18.56
C GLN A 138 15.92 -0.85 -19.98
N ALA A 139 15.10 -1.47 -20.84
CA ALA A 139 15.46 -1.71 -22.24
C ALA A 139 15.68 -0.40 -23.02
N GLY A 140 14.89 0.64 -22.72
CA GLY A 140 15.11 2.01 -23.20
C GLY A 140 15.84 2.87 -22.17
N GLU A 141 16.35 4.03 -22.56
CA GLU A 141 16.97 5.00 -21.65
C GLU A 141 15.98 6.05 -21.11
N ASP A 142 14.68 5.77 -21.10
CA ASP A 142 13.65 6.76 -20.79
C ASP A 142 13.42 6.97 -19.29
N LEU A 143 13.85 6.02 -18.45
CA LEU A 143 13.74 6.07 -17.00
C LEU A 143 15.11 6.26 -16.34
N ARG A 144 15.09 6.97 -15.23
CA ARG A 144 16.16 7.03 -14.23
C ARG A 144 15.67 6.26 -13.00
N LEU A 145 16.40 5.19 -12.68
CA LEU A 145 16.17 4.34 -11.52
C LEU A 145 17.18 4.72 -10.45
N THR A 146 16.73 4.96 -9.22
CA THR A 146 17.60 5.34 -8.10
C THR A 146 17.19 4.58 -6.85
N PHE A 147 18.12 3.81 -6.30
CA PHE A 147 17.94 3.04 -5.07
C PHE A 147 18.48 3.83 -3.88
N THR A 148 17.86 3.67 -2.71
CA THR A 148 18.33 4.33 -1.48
C THR A 148 18.02 3.45 -0.27
N PRO A 149 19.03 2.77 0.33
CA PRO A 149 20.41 2.63 -0.17
C PRO A 149 20.49 1.74 -1.42
N ASP A 150 21.58 1.78 -2.18
CA ASP A 150 21.83 0.87 -3.31
C ASP A 150 22.57 -0.41 -2.89
N LYS A 151 23.24 -0.38 -1.73
CA LYS A 151 23.89 -1.53 -1.08
C LYS A 151 23.38 -1.72 0.35
N LYS A 152 23.18 -2.96 0.76
CA LYS A 152 22.73 -3.32 2.10
C LYS A 152 23.28 -4.68 2.50
N ARG A 153 23.97 -4.71 3.64
CA ARG A 153 24.34 -5.96 4.32
C ARG A 153 23.13 -6.53 5.05
N LEU A 154 22.90 -7.83 4.87
CA LEU A 154 21.83 -8.60 5.49
C LEU A 154 22.41 -9.77 6.27
N GLU A 155 22.11 -9.82 7.56
CA GLU A 155 22.36 -11.00 8.38
C GLU A 155 21.42 -12.17 7.97
N PRO A 156 21.79 -13.43 8.24
CA PRO A 156 20.91 -14.59 8.12
C PRO A 156 19.54 -14.36 8.76
N GLY A 157 18.48 -14.48 7.97
CA GLY A 157 17.10 -14.22 8.37
C GLY A 157 16.66 -12.75 8.27
N GLU A 158 17.59 -11.80 8.14
CA GLU A 158 17.28 -10.37 8.05
C GLU A 158 16.53 -10.05 6.75
N SER A 159 15.54 -9.17 6.88
CA SER A 159 14.82 -8.59 5.74
C SER A 159 15.00 -7.08 5.75
N ALA A 160 15.24 -6.50 4.58
CA ALA A 160 15.31 -5.06 4.41
C ALA A 160 14.48 -4.59 3.23
N GLU A 161 13.89 -3.42 3.39
CA GLU A 161 13.19 -2.72 2.32
C GLU A 161 14.10 -1.62 1.75
N VAL A 162 14.32 -1.67 0.43
CA VAL A 162 15.09 -0.68 -0.30
C VAL A 162 14.17 0.16 -1.16
N ARG A 163 14.21 1.48 -0.96
CA ARG A 163 13.38 2.41 -1.72
C ARG A 163 13.93 2.57 -3.13
N LEU A 164 13.07 2.35 -4.12
CA LEU A 164 13.34 2.60 -5.53
C LEU A 164 12.53 3.80 -6.02
N LYS A 165 13.22 4.82 -6.50
CA LYS A 165 12.61 5.96 -7.19
C LYS A 165 12.78 5.79 -8.70
N VAL A 166 11.67 5.72 -9.41
CA VAL A 166 11.61 5.65 -10.87
C VAL A 166 11.18 7.02 -11.40
N ARG A 167 11.94 7.59 -12.33
CA ARG A 167 11.62 8.89 -12.94
C ARG A 167 11.76 8.83 -14.45
N ALA A 168 10.74 9.25 -15.19
CA ALA A 168 10.86 9.49 -16.63
C ALA A 168 11.78 10.70 -16.91
N ARG A 169 12.55 10.63 -17.99
CA ARG A 169 13.42 11.73 -18.44
C ARG A 169 12.63 12.89 -19.05
N LYS A 170 11.49 12.61 -19.69
CA LYS A 170 10.64 13.60 -20.38
C LYS A 170 9.24 13.62 -19.79
N LEU A 171 8.60 14.81 -19.75
CA LEU A 171 7.18 14.94 -19.42
C LEU A 171 6.31 14.65 -20.64
N ILE A 172 5.18 13.98 -20.42
CA ILE A 172 4.09 13.88 -21.41
C ILE A 172 3.06 14.95 -21.06
N TRP A 173 2.92 15.97 -21.91
CA TRP A 173 1.98 17.07 -21.67
C TRP A 173 0.54 16.71 -22.04
N PHE A 174 0.36 16.06 -23.19
CA PHE A 174 -0.94 15.66 -23.73
C PHE A 174 -0.78 14.28 -24.38
N GLY A 175 -1.83 13.46 -24.38
CA GLY A 175 -1.78 12.16 -25.05
C GLY A 175 -2.46 11.07 -24.25
N GLU A 176 -2.14 9.83 -24.59
CA GLU A 176 -2.52 8.63 -23.85
C GLU A 176 -1.41 8.27 -22.85
N PRO A 177 -1.73 7.55 -21.76
CA PRO A 177 -0.72 7.04 -20.84
C PRO A 177 0.27 6.10 -21.54
N VAL A 178 1.57 6.25 -21.25
CA VAL A 178 2.64 5.40 -21.82
C VAL A 178 3.20 4.50 -20.73
N SER A 179 3.34 3.21 -21.02
CA SER A 179 3.87 2.22 -20.07
C SER A 179 5.37 1.99 -20.29
N TRP A 180 6.13 2.11 -19.22
CA TRP A 180 7.58 1.90 -19.20
C TRP A 180 7.93 0.68 -18.32
N PRO A 181 8.18 -0.50 -18.91
CA PRO A 181 8.64 -1.67 -18.16
C PRO A 181 10.12 -1.50 -17.76
N PHE A 182 10.47 -1.98 -16.58
CA PHE A 182 11.84 -2.03 -16.06
C PHE A 182 12.05 -3.33 -15.24
N GLU A 183 13.29 -3.71 -15.03
CA GLU A 183 13.69 -4.85 -14.20
C GLU A 183 14.53 -4.38 -13.02
N VAL A 184 14.34 -5.00 -11.86
CA VAL A 184 15.18 -4.84 -10.69
C VAL A 184 15.91 -6.15 -10.44
N ARG A 185 17.22 -6.09 -10.18
CA ARG A 185 18.05 -7.24 -9.84
C ARG A 185 18.77 -6.96 -8.53
N ALA A 186 18.79 -7.96 -7.67
CA ALA A 186 19.64 -8.01 -6.49
C ALA A 186 20.83 -8.91 -6.81
N THR A 187 22.04 -8.39 -6.71
CA THR A 187 23.27 -9.16 -6.85
C THR A 187 23.97 -9.28 -5.52
N GLU A 188 24.50 -10.46 -5.24
CA GLU A 188 25.39 -10.68 -4.10
C GLU A 188 26.76 -10.09 -4.46
N GLY A 189 27.19 -9.08 -3.73
CA GLY A 189 28.52 -8.53 -3.84
C GLY A 189 29.44 -9.30 -2.92
N ALA A 190 30.21 -10.25 -3.44
CA ALA A 190 31.36 -10.77 -2.71
C ALA A 190 32.44 -9.67 -2.66
N GLU A 191 32.95 -9.36 -1.47
CA GLU A 191 34.17 -8.55 -1.35
C GLU A 191 35.34 -9.35 -1.96
N GLY A 192 35.76 -8.98 -3.17
CA GLY A 192 37.10 -9.31 -3.68
C GLY A 192 37.22 -10.23 -4.89
N GLU A 193 36.14 -10.75 -5.47
CA GLU A 193 36.24 -11.56 -6.69
C GLU A 193 35.32 -11.03 -7.79
N ALA A 194 35.87 -11.01 -9.00
CA ALA A 194 35.22 -10.50 -10.20
C ALA A 194 33.81 -11.09 -10.36
N GLU A 195 32.97 -10.31 -11.04
CA GLU A 195 31.61 -10.60 -11.48
C GLU A 195 31.49 -11.96 -12.18
N VAL A 196 31.51 -13.05 -11.40
CA VAL A 196 31.14 -14.38 -11.87
C VAL A 196 29.62 -14.39 -11.80
N GLU A 197 28.95 -14.41 -12.96
CA GLU A 197 27.55 -14.79 -13.08
C GLU A 197 27.41 -16.19 -12.46
N GLN A 198 27.10 -16.25 -11.16
CA GLN A 198 26.77 -17.50 -10.50
C GLN A 198 25.44 -17.99 -11.09
N PRO A 199 25.40 -19.19 -11.68
CA PRO A 199 24.16 -19.78 -12.15
C PRO A 199 23.29 -20.07 -10.92
N GLY A 200 22.27 -19.24 -10.71
CA GLY A 200 21.39 -19.34 -9.53
C GLY A 200 21.11 -18.02 -8.78
N GLY A 201 21.62 -16.88 -9.28
CA GLY A 201 21.27 -15.57 -8.70
C GLY A 201 19.75 -15.28 -8.71
N PRO A 202 19.27 -14.34 -7.87
CA PRO A 202 17.85 -14.01 -7.77
C PRO A 202 17.25 -13.65 -9.13
N GLU A 203 16.05 -14.16 -9.42
CA GLU A 203 15.33 -13.87 -10.66
C GLU A 203 15.09 -12.35 -10.80
N PRO A 204 15.26 -11.76 -12.00
CA PRO A 204 14.93 -10.37 -12.23
C PRO A 204 13.47 -10.08 -11.91
N LEU A 205 13.23 -9.05 -11.10
CA LEU A 205 11.90 -8.62 -10.70
C LEU A 205 11.34 -7.61 -11.72
N PRO A 206 10.27 -7.95 -12.46
CA PRO A 206 9.67 -7.03 -13.41
C PRO A 206 8.81 -5.96 -12.71
N GLY A 207 8.97 -4.72 -13.13
CA GLY A 207 8.16 -3.58 -12.70
C GLY A 207 7.68 -2.74 -13.89
N GLU A 208 6.60 -2.00 -13.69
CA GLU A 208 6.02 -1.14 -14.73
C GLU A 208 5.70 0.26 -14.17
N PHE A 209 6.21 1.29 -14.84
CA PHE A 209 5.84 2.68 -14.59
C PHE A 209 4.95 3.21 -15.71
N ALA A 210 3.68 3.45 -15.40
CA ALA A 210 2.72 4.03 -16.33
C ALA A 210 2.71 5.56 -16.22
N GLN A 211 3.31 6.21 -17.21
CA GLN A 211 3.40 7.67 -17.28
C GLN A 211 2.07 8.27 -17.77
N ILE A 212 1.42 9.07 -16.92
CA ILE A 212 0.19 9.78 -17.27
C ILE A 212 0.48 11.19 -17.82
N PRO A 213 -0.31 11.68 -18.79
CA PRO A 213 -0.19 13.05 -19.28
C PRO A 213 -0.56 14.06 -18.19
N VAL A 214 0.10 15.22 -18.18
CA VAL A 214 -0.15 16.27 -17.18
C VAL A 214 -1.47 17.00 -17.41
N LEU A 215 -1.83 17.28 -18.67
CA LEU A 215 -3.01 18.04 -19.02
C LEU A 215 -3.95 17.21 -19.92
N PRO A 216 -5.26 17.22 -19.65
CA PRO A 216 -6.22 16.55 -20.52
C PRO A 216 -6.43 17.35 -21.81
N LYS A 217 -6.65 16.65 -22.95
CA LYS A 217 -6.77 17.30 -24.27
C LYS A 217 -7.91 18.33 -24.35
N TRP A 218 -9.00 18.18 -23.58
CA TRP A 218 -10.12 19.12 -23.57
C TRP A 218 -9.73 20.51 -23.06
N LEU A 219 -8.68 20.61 -22.24
CA LEU A 219 -8.20 21.90 -21.76
C LEU A 219 -7.70 22.78 -22.92
N LEU A 220 -7.10 22.18 -23.95
CA LEU A 220 -6.71 22.91 -25.16
C LEU A 220 -7.93 23.45 -25.92
N ILE A 221 -9.03 22.69 -25.94
CA ILE A 221 -10.29 23.11 -26.57
C ILE A 221 -10.89 24.30 -25.80
N VAL A 222 -10.92 24.24 -24.46
CA VAL A 222 -11.41 25.34 -23.62
C VAL A 222 -10.53 26.57 -23.75
N LEU A 223 -9.20 26.41 -23.77
CA LEU A 223 -8.27 27.52 -23.95
C LEU A 223 -8.46 28.18 -25.32
N ALA A 224 -8.66 27.38 -26.38
CA ALA A 224 -8.96 27.89 -27.72
C ALA A 224 -10.32 28.63 -27.76
N ALA A 225 -11.34 28.12 -27.08
CA ALA A 225 -12.65 28.78 -26.98
C ALA A 225 -12.58 30.10 -26.20
N LEU A 226 -11.84 30.15 -25.09
CA LEU A 226 -11.59 31.38 -24.32
C LEU A 226 -10.82 32.41 -25.16
N LEU A 227 -9.80 31.97 -25.90
CA LEU A 227 -9.06 32.85 -26.81
C LEU A 227 -9.97 33.40 -27.92
N ALA A 228 -10.83 32.57 -28.51
CA ALA A 228 -11.80 32.98 -29.52
C ALA A 228 -12.81 33.99 -28.95
N LEU A 229 -13.34 33.75 -27.74
CA LEU A 229 -14.21 34.70 -27.04
C LEU A 229 -13.51 36.03 -26.74
N LEU A 230 -12.23 35.98 -26.35
CA LEU A 230 -11.42 37.16 -26.08
C LEU A 230 -11.17 37.96 -27.37
N LEU A 231 -10.85 37.28 -28.48
CA LEU A 231 -10.72 37.91 -29.79
C LEU A 231 -12.04 38.51 -30.28
N ALA A 232 -13.16 37.79 -30.11
CA ALA A 232 -14.50 38.28 -30.44
C ALA A 232 -14.88 39.51 -29.60
N TRP A 233 -14.56 39.51 -28.30
CA TRP A 233 -14.74 40.68 -27.43
C TRP A 233 -13.95 41.90 -27.94
N PHE A 234 -12.67 41.72 -28.26
CA PHE A 234 -11.83 42.79 -28.78
C PHE A 234 -12.28 43.31 -30.17
N ALA A 235 -12.76 42.41 -31.04
CA ALA A 235 -13.18 42.76 -32.41
C ALA A 235 -14.60 43.34 -32.50
N LEU A 236 -15.55 42.83 -31.69
CA LEU A 236 -16.96 43.19 -31.80
C LEU A 236 -17.40 44.18 -30.72
N VAL A 237 -16.98 43.97 -29.48
CA VAL A 237 -17.48 44.75 -28.34
C VAL A 237 -16.70 46.05 -28.16
N ARG A 238 -15.38 46.02 -28.31
CA ARG A 238 -14.55 47.23 -28.18
C ARG A 238 -14.92 48.37 -29.15
N PRO A 239 -15.18 48.14 -30.46
CA PRO A 239 -15.65 49.21 -31.35
C PRO A 239 -17.09 49.67 -31.07
N ALA A 240 -17.97 48.76 -30.64
CA ALA A 240 -19.35 49.11 -30.30
C ALA A 240 -19.44 49.98 -29.02
N VAL A 241 -18.61 49.71 -28.01
CA VAL A 241 -18.55 50.49 -26.76
C VAL A 241 -17.96 51.89 -27.00
N LYS A 242 -16.99 52.04 -27.92
CA LYS A 242 -16.52 53.37 -28.36
C LYS A 242 -17.59 54.16 -29.12
N SER A 243 -18.29 53.51 -30.05
CA SER A 243 -19.36 54.13 -30.85
C SER A 243 -20.55 54.56 -29.99
N THR A 244 -20.97 53.74 -29.02
CA THR A 244 -22.06 54.11 -28.10
C THR A 244 -21.66 55.19 -27.11
N ALA A 245 -20.41 55.23 -26.65
CA ALA A 245 -19.90 56.32 -25.82
C ALA A 245 -19.79 57.64 -26.61
N GLU A 246 -19.31 57.62 -27.86
CA GLU A 246 -19.27 58.81 -28.74
C GLU A 246 -20.67 59.28 -29.14
N GLN A 247 -21.60 58.37 -29.42
CA GLN A 247 -23.01 58.69 -29.70
C GLN A 247 -23.75 59.23 -28.47
N ALA A 248 -23.44 58.74 -27.27
CA ALA A 248 -23.99 59.29 -26.03
C ALA A 248 -23.42 60.68 -25.73
N ALA A 249 -22.12 60.91 -25.97
CA ALA A 249 -21.49 62.23 -25.83
C ALA A 249 -22.02 63.24 -26.85
N THR A 250 -22.23 62.86 -28.12
CA THR A 250 -22.82 63.73 -29.15
C THR A 250 -24.32 63.96 -28.92
N LYS A 251 -25.09 62.97 -28.47
CA LYS A 251 -26.50 63.18 -28.06
C LYS A 251 -26.62 64.08 -26.83
N ALA A 252 -25.70 64.01 -25.88
CA ALA A 252 -25.65 64.93 -24.75
C ALA A 252 -25.30 66.36 -25.20
N ALA A 253 -24.32 66.53 -26.10
CA ALA A 253 -23.96 67.83 -26.67
C ALA A 253 -25.07 68.44 -27.54
N GLN A 254 -25.83 67.61 -28.27
CA GLN A 254 -26.99 68.05 -29.05
C GLN A 254 -28.20 68.39 -28.16
N LYS A 255 -28.41 67.69 -27.04
CA LYS A 255 -29.43 68.06 -26.05
C LYS A 255 -29.11 69.40 -25.39
N GLU A 256 -27.86 69.68 -25.06
CA GLU A 256 -27.43 71.02 -24.58
C GLU A 256 -27.62 72.10 -25.65
N THR A 257 -27.34 71.79 -26.93
CA THR A 257 -27.53 72.75 -28.05
C THR A 257 -29.02 73.00 -28.36
N GLN A 258 -29.90 72.00 -28.20
CA GLN A 258 -31.35 72.17 -28.30
C GLN A 258 -31.93 72.93 -27.11
N ARG A 259 -31.43 72.67 -25.89
CA ARG A 259 -31.80 73.41 -24.68
C ARG A 259 -31.40 74.90 -24.78
N GLY A 260 -30.30 75.20 -25.47
CA GLY A 260 -29.88 76.56 -25.82
C GLY A 260 -30.67 77.24 -26.95
N LYS A 261 -31.48 76.51 -27.73
CA LYS A 261 -32.35 77.08 -28.78
C LYS A 261 -33.80 77.31 -28.35
N GLU A 262 -34.24 76.72 -27.24
CA GLU A 262 -35.58 76.95 -26.66
C GLU A 262 -35.62 78.08 -25.60
N GLN A 263 -34.47 78.64 -25.21
CA GLN A 263 -34.40 79.85 -24.39
C GLN A 263 -33.89 81.03 -25.22
N GLY A 264 -34.83 81.68 -25.91
CA GLY A 264 -34.58 82.98 -26.52
C GLY A 264 -34.45 84.08 -25.47
N SER A 265 -33.33 84.81 -25.57
CA SER A 265 -33.05 86.19 -25.13
C SER A 265 -33.09 86.53 -23.63
N THR A 266 -31.96 87.05 -23.14
CA THR A 266 -31.76 88.33 -22.40
C THR A 266 -32.92 88.87 -21.52
N PRO A 267 -32.68 89.47 -20.34
CA PRO A 267 -31.38 89.81 -19.72
C PRO A 267 -31.23 89.29 -18.28
N PRO A 268 -29.99 89.05 -17.85
CA PRO A 268 -29.50 89.89 -16.74
C PRO A 268 -28.05 90.32 -17.00
N GLY A 269 -27.58 91.51 -16.63
CA GLY A 269 -28.04 92.38 -15.56
C GLY A 269 -27.27 92.07 -14.27
N GLY A 270 -26.11 92.72 -14.11
CA GLY A 270 -25.41 92.81 -12.83
C GLY A 270 -24.02 92.17 -12.81
N ALA A 271 -23.02 92.90 -13.30
CA ALA A 271 -21.64 92.72 -12.89
C ALA A 271 -21.36 93.69 -11.75
N GLU A 272 -20.78 93.22 -10.65
CA GLU A 272 -19.57 93.84 -10.10
C GLU A 272 -18.83 92.90 -9.15
N ASN A 273 -17.51 92.95 -9.32
CA ASN A 273 -16.40 92.27 -8.66
C ASN A 273 -16.22 92.78 -7.20
N PRO A 274 -15.15 92.45 -6.42
CA PRO A 274 -14.13 91.40 -6.56
C PRO A 274 -13.75 90.69 -5.21
N ALA A 275 -12.72 89.85 -5.28
CA ALA A 275 -11.67 89.63 -4.26
C ALA A 275 -11.89 88.63 -3.11
N GLY A 276 -11.01 87.61 -3.12
CA GLY A 276 -10.12 87.32 -1.99
C GLY A 276 -10.55 86.25 -0.98
N GLY A 277 -9.63 85.35 -0.66
CA GLY A 277 -9.48 84.86 0.71
C GLY A 277 -9.52 83.34 0.92
N GLN A 278 -8.37 82.81 1.34
CA GLN A 278 -8.12 81.45 1.83
C GLN A 278 -8.82 81.17 3.18
N GLY A 279 -8.91 79.89 3.56
CA GLY A 279 -9.07 79.52 4.97
C GLY A 279 -9.49 78.07 5.20
N GLU A 280 -8.55 77.27 5.72
CA GLU A 280 -8.65 75.89 6.18
C GLU A 280 -9.71 75.63 7.27
N GLY A 281 -10.03 74.34 7.49
CA GLY A 281 -10.16 73.84 8.86
C GLY A 281 -11.16 72.71 9.13
N ALA A 282 -10.59 71.52 9.40
CA ALA A 282 -11.00 70.54 10.42
C ALA A 282 -12.17 69.55 10.16
N GLY A 283 -11.84 68.24 10.21
CA GLY A 283 -12.75 67.16 10.65
C GLY A 283 -12.94 67.14 12.18
N PRO A 284 -13.50 66.09 12.82
CA PRO A 284 -13.08 64.69 12.62
C PRO A 284 -14.16 63.58 12.81
N ASP A 285 -13.73 62.35 12.51
CA ASP A 285 -14.02 61.02 13.11
C ASP A 285 -15.43 60.46 13.34
N GLY A 286 -15.57 59.18 12.94
CA GLY A 286 -16.66 58.28 13.32
C GLY A 286 -16.43 56.85 12.82
N THR A 287 -15.77 56.04 13.65
CA THR A 287 -15.48 54.61 13.52
C THR A 287 -16.73 53.71 13.68
N GLY A 288 -16.70 52.53 13.04
CA GLY A 288 -17.26 51.30 13.63
C GLY A 288 -18.44 50.61 12.92
N PRO A 289 -18.66 49.31 13.18
CA PRO A 289 -18.83 48.29 12.13
C PRO A 289 -20.15 47.51 12.21
N GLY A 290 -20.42 46.63 11.23
CA GLY A 290 -21.29 45.47 11.50
C GLY A 290 -22.12 44.92 10.35
N THR A 291 -21.77 43.68 9.98
CA THR A 291 -22.66 42.52 9.85
C THR A 291 -23.76 42.46 8.79
N GLY A 292 -23.70 41.36 8.02
CA GLY A 292 -24.82 40.45 7.88
C GLY A 292 -25.64 40.57 6.59
N GLY A 293 -25.60 39.55 5.74
CA GLY A 293 -26.44 39.52 4.54
C GLY A 293 -26.26 38.30 3.65
N SER A 294 -26.49 37.12 4.21
CA SER A 294 -27.31 36.04 3.62
C SER A 294 -27.15 35.75 2.11
N GLY A 295 -26.32 34.76 1.77
CA GLY A 295 -26.42 34.06 0.49
C GLY A 295 -27.63 33.11 0.48
N PRO A 296 -28.42 33.03 -0.60
CA PRO A 296 -29.48 32.05 -0.68
C PRO A 296 -28.92 30.67 -1.08
N ALA A 297 -29.44 29.67 -0.37
CA ALA A 297 -29.31 28.27 -0.66
C ALA A 297 -29.89 27.94 -2.04
N GLY A 298 -29.12 27.18 -2.83
CA GLY A 298 -29.61 26.47 -4.00
C GLY A 298 -29.65 24.97 -3.69
N SER A 299 -30.84 24.45 -3.39
CA SER A 299 -31.09 23.01 -3.45
C SER A 299 -31.08 22.56 -4.90
N GLY A 300 -30.32 21.50 -5.20
CA GLY A 300 -30.33 20.87 -6.51
C GLY A 300 -30.14 19.37 -6.35
N GLY A 301 -31.25 18.66 -6.11
CA GLY A 301 -31.31 17.24 -6.37
C GLY A 301 -31.10 16.97 -7.87
N GLY A 302 -30.37 15.91 -8.18
CA GLY A 302 -30.13 15.49 -9.55
C GLY A 302 -29.66 14.04 -9.58
N GLY A 303 -30.61 13.14 -9.82
CA GLY A 303 -30.31 11.79 -10.25
C GLY A 303 -29.55 11.82 -11.58
N GLY A 304 -28.50 11.01 -11.67
CA GLY A 304 -27.71 10.80 -12.87
C GLY A 304 -27.87 9.36 -13.35
N THR A 305 -28.83 9.16 -14.24
CA THR A 305 -29.01 7.97 -15.08
C THR A 305 -27.84 7.76 -16.05
N GLY A 306 -27.55 6.47 -16.27
CA GLY A 306 -26.81 5.82 -17.34
C GLY A 306 -26.12 6.67 -18.43
N GLY A 307 -24.80 6.51 -18.51
CA GLY A 307 -24.00 6.78 -19.70
C GLY A 307 -23.42 5.48 -20.24
N ASN A 308 -24.01 4.96 -21.31
CA ASN A 308 -23.56 3.81 -22.07
C ASN A 308 -22.32 4.21 -22.91
N GLY A 309 -21.19 3.52 -22.72
CA GLY A 309 -20.00 3.64 -23.55
C GLY A 309 -19.44 2.25 -23.78
N GLY A 310 -19.86 1.62 -24.87
CA GLY A 310 -19.47 0.25 -25.24
C GLY A 310 -18.08 0.19 -25.86
N GLY A 311 -17.43 -0.99 -25.69
CA GLY A 311 -16.36 -1.45 -26.56
C GLY A 311 -15.09 -1.92 -25.84
N GLY A 312 -15.14 -3.07 -25.17
CA GLY A 312 -13.96 -3.81 -24.72
C GLY A 312 -14.31 -4.81 -23.62
N GLY A 313 -14.27 -6.11 -23.91
CA GLY A 313 -14.73 -7.20 -23.04
C GLY A 313 -13.87 -7.45 -21.79
N GLY A 314 -13.77 -6.47 -20.90
CA GLY A 314 -13.32 -6.60 -19.51
C GLY A 314 -14.36 -5.93 -18.61
N GLY A 315 -14.77 -6.59 -17.54
CA GLY A 315 -15.82 -6.09 -16.66
C GLY A 315 -15.47 -4.77 -16.00
N ALA A 316 -16.51 -4.04 -15.61
CA ALA A 316 -16.35 -2.73 -14.99
C ALA A 316 -16.03 -2.90 -13.50
N GLN A 317 -15.10 -2.09 -12.99
CA GLN A 317 -14.88 -2.01 -11.55
C GLN A 317 -16.20 -1.69 -10.84
N HIS A 318 -16.49 -2.45 -9.80
CA HIS A 318 -17.76 -2.37 -9.09
C HIS A 318 -17.53 -2.46 -7.59
N SER A 319 -18.27 -1.66 -6.83
CA SER A 319 -18.30 -1.73 -5.37
C SER A 319 -19.70 -1.49 -4.85
N LYS A 320 -20.02 -2.12 -3.72
CA LYS A 320 -21.29 -1.95 -3.03
C LYS A 320 -21.07 -1.94 -1.53
N THR A 321 -21.85 -1.11 -0.85
CA THR A 321 -21.95 -1.11 0.61
C THR A 321 -23.28 -1.72 1.02
N ILE A 322 -23.22 -2.68 1.94
CA ILE A 322 -24.33 -3.32 2.62
C ILE A 322 -24.30 -2.82 4.06
N ASP A 323 -25.29 -2.01 4.42
CA ASP A 323 -25.45 -1.41 5.74
C ASP A 323 -26.55 -2.18 6.50
N VAL A 324 -26.22 -2.74 7.66
CA VAL A 324 -27.12 -3.57 8.46
C VAL A 324 -27.26 -2.99 9.86
N LYS A 325 -28.50 -2.57 10.19
CA LYS A 325 -28.88 -2.12 11.53
C LYS A 325 -29.75 -3.18 12.19
N THR A 326 -29.28 -3.69 13.32
CA THR A 326 -29.88 -4.85 14.00
C THR A 326 -30.23 -4.50 15.43
N PRO A 327 -31.52 -4.51 15.83
CA PRO A 327 -31.92 -4.36 17.22
C PRO A 327 -31.25 -5.39 18.14
N ALA A 328 -30.97 -5.00 19.39
CA ALA A 328 -30.41 -5.89 20.40
C ALA A 328 -31.27 -7.16 20.57
N GLY A 329 -30.63 -8.33 20.65
CA GLY A 329 -31.29 -9.63 20.79
C GLY A 329 -31.97 -10.15 19.51
N SER A 330 -31.70 -9.55 18.35
CA SER A 330 -32.31 -9.94 17.07
C SER A 330 -31.28 -10.19 15.97
N SER A 331 -31.76 -10.75 14.85
CA SER A 331 -30.98 -10.92 13.64
C SER A 331 -31.60 -10.16 12.46
N ARG A 332 -30.75 -9.60 11.60
CA ARG A 332 -31.13 -8.91 10.36
C ARG A 332 -30.12 -9.22 9.26
N GLU A 333 -30.58 -9.12 8.02
CA GLU A 333 -29.74 -9.32 6.85
C GLU A 333 -29.74 -8.08 5.97
N GLY A 334 -28.57 -7.70 5.50
CA GLY A 334 -28.41 -6.79 4.38
C GLY A 334 -27.97 -7.58 3.14
N VAL A 335 -28.54 -7.23 1.98
CA VAL A 335 -28.37 -8.00 0.76
C VAL A 335 -28.04 -7.06 -0.41
N TYR A 336 -27.06 -7.46 -1.20
CA TYR A 336 -26.86 -6.96 -2.56
C TYR A 336 -27.13 -8.09 -3.56
N LYS A 337 -28.04 -7.88 -4.51
CA LYS A 337 -28.35 -8.85 -5.57
C LYS A 337 -27.58 -8.51 -6.84
N VAL A 338 -26.86 -9.48 -7.39
CA VAL A 338 -26.16 -9.32 -8.67
C VAL A 338 -27.19 -9.16 -9.80
N PRO A 339 -27.09 -8.11 -10.65
CA PRO A 339 -28.01 -7.90 -11.75
C PRO A 339 -28.08 -9.09 -12.72
N ALA A 340 -29.24 -9.28 -13.35
CA ALA A 340 -29.40 -10.27 -14.41
C ALA A 340 -28.40 -10.00 -15.56
N GLY A 341 -27.84 -11.07 -16.14
CA GLY A 341 -26.84 -11.02 -17.20
C GLY A 341 -25.43 -10.60 -16.75
N LYS A 342 -25.17 -10.49 -15.44
CA LYS A 342 -23.86 -10.09 -14.90
C LYS A 342 -23.31 -11.15 -13.94
N VAL A 343 -21.98 -11.24 -13.85
CA VAL A 343 -21.27 -11.95 -12.79
C VAL A 343 -20.46 -10.93 -12.00
N PHE A 344 -20.56 -10.99 -10.66
CA PHE A 344 -19.73 -10.17 -9.79
C PHE A 344 -18.54 -10.98 -9.27
N GLY A 345 -17.35 -10.73 -9.81
CA GLY A 345 -16.11 -11.28 -9.31
C GLY A 345 -15.61 -10.46 -8.13
N VAL A 346 -15.92 -10.91 -6.92
CA VAL A 346 -15.55 -10.22 -5.67
C VAL A 346 -14.09 -10.52 -5.33
N THR A 347 -13.28 -9.48 -5.12
CA THR A 347 -11.87 -9.59 -4.73
C THR A 347 -11.64 -9.14 -3.30
N ASP A 348 -12.47 -8.23 -2.77
CA ASP A 348 -12.24 -7.65 -1.45
C ASP A 348 -13.56 -7.45 -0.71
N ILE A 349 -13.50 -7.66 0.61
CA ILE A 349 -14.51 -7.19 1.54
C ILE A 349 -13.87 -6.45 2.71
N VAL A 350 -14.56 -5.42 3.20
CA VAL A 350 -14.24 -4.73 4.44
C VAL A 350 -15.47 -4.70 5.33
N VAL A 351 -15.33 -5.21 6.55
CA VAL A 351 -16.38 -5.30 7.56
C VAL A 351 -16.05 -4.33 8.68
N ALA A 352 -16.97 -3.43 9.02
CA ALA A 352 -16.78 -2.43 10.06
C ALA A 352 -17.79 -2.62 11.20
N ASN A 353 -17.25 -2.89 12.40
CA ASN A 353 -17.91 -2.84 13.70
C ASN A 353 -17.46 -1.60 14.48
N PHE A 354 -17.80 -0.42 13.96
CA PHE A 354 -17.29 0.84 14.48
C PHE A 354 -17.87 1.22 15.85
N GLN A 355 -19.03 0.67 16.24
CA GLN A 355 -19.66 0.92 17.55
C GLN A 355 -19.07 0.03 18.65
N GLY A 356 -18.36 -1.04 18.29
CA GLY A 356 -17.89 -2.05 19.23
C GLY A 356 -18.99 -2.95 19.75
N ASP A 357 -19.91 -3.33 18.85
CA ASP A 357 -20.99 -4.27 19.12
C ASP A 357 -20.47 -5.67 19.47
N GLU A 358 -21.28 -6.45 20.19
CA GLU A 358 -21.05 -7.86 20.52
C GLU A 358 -22.12 -8.73 19.82
N GLY A 359 -21.72 -9.90 19.33
CA GLY A 359 -22.59 -10.78 18.55
C GLY A 359 -21.85 -11.47 17.41
N ILE A 360 -22.54 -11.81 16.32
CA ILE A 360 -21.92 -12.44 15.15
C ILE A 360 -22.35 -11.78 13.83
N VAL A 361 -21.42 -11.70 12.89
CA VAL A 361 -21.70 -11.40 11.49
C VAL A 361 -21.28 -12.56 10.60
N THR A 362 -22.18 -13.03 9.75
CA THR A 362 -21.94 -14.05 8.74
C THR A 362 -22.04 -13.42 7.36
N ILE A 363 -21.00 -13.61 6.54
CA ILE A 363 -20.94 -13.09 5.17
C ILE A 363 -21.05 -14.27 4.21
N SER A 364 -21.98 -14.18 3.28
CA SER A 364 -22.25 -15.24 2.29
C SER A 364 -22.34 -14.66 0.88
N PHE A 365 -21.81 -15.38 -0.09
CA PHE A 365 -21.92 -15.09 -1.52
C PHE A 365 -22.71 -16.21 -2.20
N GLY A 366 -23.96 -15.94 -2.56
CA GLY A 366 -24.94 -16.97 -2.93
C GLY A 366 -25.18 -17.93 -1.77
N GLU A 367 -25.06 -19.22 -2.03
CA GLU A 367 -25.18 -20.27 -1.02
C GLU A 367 -23.88 -20.51 -0.23
N ASN A 368 -22.76 -19.92 -0.67
CA ASN A 368 -21.46 -20.13 -0.06
C ASN A 368 -21.26 -19.19 1.13
N LYS A 369 -21.15 -19.75 2.33
CA LYS A 369 -20.73 -19.01 3.52
C LYS A 369 -19.24 -18.72 3.46
N ILE A 370 -18.86 -17.45 3.37
CA ILE A 370 -17.47 -17.00 3.24
C ILE A 370 -16.77 -16.99 4.59
N THR A 371 -17.40 -16.34 5.58
CA THR A 371 -16.84 -16.27 6.94
C THR A 371 -17.93 -15.99 7.97
N THR A 372 -17.63 -16.27 9.24
CA THR A 372 -18.44 -15.86 10.39
C THR A 372 -17.50 -15.34 11.46
N ILE A 373 -17.76 -14.12 11.93
CA ILE A 373 -16.87 -13.38 12.80
C ILE A 373 -17.66 -12.93 14.03
N ALA A 374 -17.08 -13.12 15.20
CA ALA A 374 -17.60 -12.54 16.44
C ALA A 374 -17.36 -11.02 16.42
N LEU A 375 -18.41 -10.21 16.65
CA LEU A 375 -18.31 -8.76 16.52
C LEU A 375 -17.32 -8.17 17.52
N GLU A 376 -17.22 -8.75 18.71
CA GLU A 376 -16.31 -8.33 19.78
C GLU A 376 -14.82 -8.49 19.44
N THR A 377 -14.45 -9.29 18.42
CA THR A 377 -13.03 -9.54 18.09
C THR A 377 -12.44 -8.51 17.13
N PHE A 378 -13.25 -7.60 16.57
CA PHE A 378 -12.76 -6.62 15.61
C PHE A 378 -13.47 -5.26 15.71
N ARG A 379 -12.87 -4.26 15.05
CA ARG A 379 -13.49 -2.96 14.77
C ARG A 379 -13.57 -2.70 13.28
N ASN A 380 -12.51 -3.03 12.55
CA ASN A 380 -12.48 -3.12 11.10
C ASN A 380 -11.73 -4.39 10.72
N GLN A 381 -12.25 -5.17 9.79
CA GLN A 381 -11.64 -6.39 9.28
C GLN A 381 -11.74 -6.41 7.76
N ASP A 382 -10.61 -6.58 7.09
CA ASP A 382 -10.53 -6.76 5.65
C ASP A 382 -10.20 -8.21 5.28
N TYR A 383 -10.71 -8.64 4.12
CA TYR A 383 -10.31 -9.87 3.44
C TYR A 383 -10.12 -9.56 1.96
N HIS A 384 -9.02 -10.06 1.40
CA HIS A 384 -8.66 -9.89 0.01
C HIS A 384 -8.35 -11.26 -0.62
N TRP A 385 -8.76 -11.46 -1.86
CA TRP A 385 -8.53 -12.68 -2.61
C TRP A 385 -7.82 -12.37 -3.93
N VAL A 386 -6.76 -13.13 -4.22
CA VAL A 386 -6.06 -13.07 -5.53
C VAL A 386 -6.95 -13.63 -6.64
N THR A 387 -7.69 -14.70 -6.35
CA THR A 387 -8.67 -15.31 -7.27
C THR A 387 -10.07 -14.79 -6.91
N PRO A 388 -10.75 -14.04 -7.81
CA PRO A 388 -12.07 -13.49 -7.51
C PRO A 388 -13.10 -14.58 -7.22
N ILE A 389 -13.91 -14.39 -6.18
CA ILE A 389 -15.05 -15.25 -5.89
C ILE A 389 -16.21 -14.81 -6.77
N GLN A 390 -16.63 -15.69 -7.68
CA GLN A 390 -17.65 -15.39 -8.68
C GLN A 390 -19.05 -15.53 -8.07
N VAL A 391 -19.79 -14.43 -8.03
CA VAL A 391 -21.20 -14.41 -7.62
C VAL A 391 -22.05 -14.33 -8.89
N PRO A 392 -22.78 -15.41 -9.25
CA PRO A 392 -23.51 -15.46 -10.51
C PRO A 392 -24.69 -14.49 -10.53
N GLU A 393 -25.26 -14.27 -11.71
CA GLU A 393 -26.44 -13.43 -11.85
C GLU A 393 -27.57 -13.87 -10.92
N ASN A 394 -28.35 -12.92 -10.41
CA ASN A 394 -29.44 -13.14 -9.46
C ASN A 394 -29.07 -13.71 -8.08
N ALA A 395 -27.83 -14.16 -7.86
CA ALA A 395 -27.33 -14.51 -6.54
C ALA A 395 -27.04 -13.25 -5.71
N THR A 396 -26.80 -13.46 -4.42
CA THR A 396 -26.74 -12.37 -3.44
C THR A 396 -25.43 -12.36 -2.66
N VAL A 397 -24.91 -11.16 -2.41
CA VAL A 397 -23.92 -10.93 -1.36
C VAL A 397 -24.70 -10.52 -0.11
N THR A 398 -24.57 -11.29 0.96
CA THR A 398 -25.38 -11.13 2.17
C THR A 398 -24.49 -10.94 3.39
N ALA A 399 -24.83 -9.95 4.23
CA ALA A 399 -24.33 -9.82 5.58
C ALA A 399 -25.47 -10.11 6.57
N SER A 400 -25.40 -11.24 7.27
CA SER A 400 -26.35 -11.64 8.30
C SER A 400 -25.76 -11.30 9.67
N VAL A 401 -26.41 -10.41 10.40
CA VAL A 401 -25.92 -9.88 11.69
C VAL A 401 -26.86 -10.32 12.79
N THR A 402 -26.34 -11.00 13.80
CA THR A 402 -27.03 -11.29 15.06
C THR A 402 -26.44 -10.41 16.15
N CYS A 403 -27.24 -9.49 16.66
CA CYS A 403 -26.82 -8.52 17.67
C CYS A 403 -27.07 -9.08 19.07
N ALA A 404 -26.00 -9.40 19.81
CA ALA A 404 -26.13 -9.79 21.21
C ALA A 404 -26.23 -8.54 22.09
N LYS A 405 -25.30 -7.59 21.92
CA LYS A 405 -25.27 -6.35 22.70
C LYS A 405 -24.73 -5.19 21.87
N PRO A 406 -25.47 -4.07 21.78
CA PRO A 406 -24.98 -2.86 21.13
C PRO A 406 -23.76 -2.28 21.84
N GLY A 407 -22.80 -1.81 21.06
CA GLY A 407 -21.57 -1.21 21.52
C GLY A 407 -21.74 0.21 22.05
N THR A 408 -20.67 0.75 22.63
CA THR A 408 -20.59 2.13 23.09
C THR A 408 -19.51 2.85 22.29
N PRO A 409 -19.88 3.65 21.27
CA PRO A 409 -18.92 4.46 20.51
C PRO A 409 -18.17 5.46 21.39
N ALA A 410 -17.16 6.13 20.83
CA ALA A 410 -16.33 7.13 21.52
C ALA A 410 -17.13 8.32 22.10
N THR A 411 -18.39 8.48 21.73
CA THR A 411 -19.32 9.45 22.33
C THR A 411 -19.70 9.11 23.78
N GLY A 412 -19.46 7.88 24.24
CA GLY A 412 -19.76 7.41 25.59
C GLY A 412 -21.22 6.98 25.82
N THR A 413 -22.11 7.20 24.84
CA THR A 413 -23.51 6.78 24.90
C THR A 413 -23.67 5.46 24.14
N GLN A 414 -24.19 4.44 24.82
CA GLN A 414 -24.46 3.14 24.19
C GLN A 414 -25.44 3.28 23.02
N ALA A 415 -25.17 2.61 21.90
CA ALA A 415 -26.05 2.61 20.74
C ALA A 415 -27.37 1.87 21.04
N SER A 416 -28.45 2.22 20.33
CA SER A 416 -29.76 1.59 20.49
C SER A 416 -29.88 0.21 19.82
N GLY A 417 -28.88 -0.19 19.04
CA GLY A 417 -28.82 -1.43 18.26
C GLY A 417 -27.44 -1.58 17.65
N CYS A 418 -27.10 -2.78 17.17
CA CYS A 418 -25.86 -3.01 16.46
C CYS A 418 -25.93 -2.38 15.05
N HIS A 419 -24.80 -1.87 14.56
CA HIS A 419 -24.67 -1.30 13.22
C HIS A 419 -23.39 -1.78 12.55
N GLN A 420 -23.56 -2.62 11.52
CA GLN A 420 -22.47 -3.22 10.78
C GLN A 420 -22.50 -2.75 9.33
N VAL A 421 -21.32 -2.49 8.78
CA VAL A 421 -21.15 -2.08 7.39
C VAL A 421 -20.22 -3.06 6.69
N LEU A 422 -20.72 -3.70 5.63
CA LEU A 422 -19.94 -4.54 4.72
C LEU A 422 -19.74 -3.77 3.40
N ASN A 423 -18.51 -3.40 3.10
CA ASN A 423 -18.13 -2.97 1.76
C ASN A 423 -17.61 -4.18 0.98
N VAL A 424 -18.08 -4.34 -0.26
CA VAL A 424 -17.65 -5.39 -1.18
C VAL A 424 -17.21 -4.76 -2.49
N SER A 425 -16.04 -5.14 -3.01
CA SER A 425 -15.50 -4.64 -4.27
C SER A 425 -14.91 -5.73 -5.15
N GLY A 426 -14.86 -5.43 -6.45
CA GLY A 426 -14.32 -6.31 -7.47
C GLY A 426 -14.71 -5.86 -8.87
N GLU A 427 -15.02 -6.81 -9.73
CA GLU A 427 -15.37 -6.58 -11.14
C GLU A 427 -16.77 -7.10 -11.45
N LEU A 428 -17.63 -6.28 -12.05
CA LEU A 428 -18.92 -6.70 -12.56
C LEU A 428 -18.83 -6.86 -14.08
N SER A 429 -18.83 -8.10 -14.53
CA SER A 429 -18.60 -8.48 -15.93
C SER A 429 -19.90 -9.02 -16.56
N ASP A 430 -20.04 -8.89 -17.87
CA ASP A 430 -21.15 -9.52 -18.60
C ASP A 430 -20.98 -11.05 -18.61
N LEU A 431 -22.09 -11.77 -18.42
CA LEU A 431 -22.12 -13.22 -18.58
C LEU A 431 -21.91 -13.55 -20.07
N ALA A 432 -20.84 -14.28 -20.40
CA ALA A 432 -20.68 -14.86 -21.72
C ALA A 432 -21.82 -15.86 -21.94
N ARG A 433 -22.70 -15.56 -22.90
CA ARG A 433 -23.84 -16.42 -23.26
C ARG A 433 -23.44 -17.52 -24.21
#